data_AF-A0A660Y6N9-F1
#
_entry.id   AF-A0A660Y6N9-F1
#
_cell.length_a   1.000
_cell.length_b   1.000
_cell.length_c   1.000
_cell.angle_alpha   90.00
_cell.angle_beta   90.00
_cell.angle_gamma   90.00
#
_symmetry.space_group_name_H-M   'P 1'
#
loop_
_entity.id
_entity.type
_entity.pdbx_description
1 polymer ?
#
loop_
_entity_poly.entity_id
_entity_poly.type
_entity_poly.pdbx_seq_one_letter_code
_entity_poly.pdbx_strand_id
1 'polypeptide(L)'
;PGVVRSLHPTHSVAGWGRRARSFLEGHERCPVSCGWGSPLHRLCEAGGQILFLGVDHSCNTTLHFVENTSGAPTLSCKLFDPVVVDYEGREIVVPTYPHLPGLRRNYPKVEAVLKQTGAQREVRVGRATLRLVEAGEMWELVRDRIREDPLFIEVFTPGPEESVWSSEA
;
A
#
# COMPACT_ATOMS: atom_id res chain seq x y z
N PRO A 1 14.20 -16.82 -13.49
CA PRO A 1 15.39 -15.97 -13.77
C PRO A 1 14.97 -14.58 -14.28
N GLY A 2 15.68 -13.50 -13.94
CA GLY A 2 15.41 -12.13 -14.42
C GLY A 2 14.43 -11.29 -13.58
N VAL A 3 14.07 -11.74 -12.37
CA VAL A 3 13.25 -10.98 -11.42
C VAL A 3 14.16 -10.01 -10.65
N VAL A 4 13.72 -8.78 -10.47
CA VAL A 4 14.37 -7.78 -9.61
C VAL A 4 13.52 -7.55 -8.37
N ARG A 5 14.16 -7.26 -7.24
CA ARG A 5 13.54 -6.96 -5.94
C ARG A 5 13.83 -5.50 -5.55
N SER A 6 12.85 -4.80 -5.03
CA SER A 6 13.06 -3.46 -4.47
C SER A 6 13.70 -3.54 -3.08
N LEU A 7 14.52 -2.57 -2.69
CA LEU A 7 15.26 -2.60 -1.43
C LEU A 7 14.52 -1.84 -0.30
N HIS A 8 13.32 -2.27 0.10
CA HIS A 8 12.68 -1.76 1.33
C HIS A 8 12.64 -2.88 2.39
N PRO A 9 13.04 -2.62 3.64
CA PRO A 9 13.12 -3.67 4.66
C PRO A 9 11.77 -4.28 5.03
N THR A 10 10.69 -3.48 5.02
CA THR A 10 9.34 -3.95 5.41
C THR A 10 8.37 -4.21 4.25
N HIS A 11 8.55 -3.61 3.07
CA HIS A 11 7.58 -3.66 1.96
C HIS A 11 8.27 -3.96 0.62
N SER A 12 9.19 -4.92 0.63
CA SER A 12 9.89 -5.34 -0.59
C SER A 12 8.92 -5.89 -1.65
N VAL A 13 9.04 -5.39 -2.89
CA VAL A 13 8.29 -5.84 -4.07
C VAL A 13 9.23 -6.57 -5.04
N ALA A 14 8.74 -7.61 -5.69
CA ALA A 14 9.42 -8.29 -6.79
C ALA A 14 8.80 -7.88 -8.13
N GLY A 15 9.63 -7.76 -9.16
CA GLY A 15 9.21 -7.29 -10.48
C GLY A 15 9.93 -8.03 -11.59
N TRP A 16 9.25 -8.22 -12.70
CA TRP A 16 9.79 -8.91 -13.87
C TRP A 16 9.35 -8.21 -15.15
N GLY A 17 10.24 -8.19 -16.15
CA GLY A 17 10.01 -7.55 -17.44
C GLY A 17 10.70 -6.20 -17.62
N ARG A 18 10.47 -5.59 -18.79
CA ARG A 18 11.25 -4.45 -19.30
C ARG A 18 11.30 -3.22 -18.38
N ARG A 19 10.22 -2.96 -17.64
CA ARG A 19 10.08 -1.80 -16.74
C ARG A 19 10.36 -2.13 -15.26
N ALA A 20 10.73 -3.37 -14.94
CA ALA A 20 10.82 -3.80 -13.53
C ALA A 20 11.83 -2.97 -12.72
N ARG A 21 13.03 -2.73 -13.25
CA ARG A 21 14.05 -1.92 -12.56
C ARG A 21 13.56 -0.48 -12.31
N SER A 22 13.00 0.18 -13.31
CA SER A 22 12.52 1.57 -13.16
C SER A 22 11.38 1.72 -12.16
N PHE A 23 10.61 0.65 -11.91
CA PHE A 23 9.56 0.66 -10.89
C PHE A 23 10.12 0.42 -9.49
N LEU A 24 11.15 -0.42 -9.37
CA LEU A 24 11.61 -0.94 -8.07
C LEU A 24 12.85 -0.25 -7.50
N GLU A 25 13.63 0.46 -8.31
CA GLU A 25 14.87 1.12 -7.88
C GLU A 25 14.60 2.33 -6.97
N GLY A 26 15.38 2.51 -5.91
CA GLY A 26 15.21 3.65 -5.01
C GLY A 26 14.15 3.46 -3.93
N HIS A 27 13.59 2.28 -3.78
CA HIS A 27 12.65 1.99 -2.69
C HIS A 27 13.33 2.09 -1.31
N GLU A 28 14.65 1.86 -1.23
CA GLU A 28 15.48 2.09 -0.04
C GLU A 28 15.57 3.56 0.37
N ARG A 29 15.11 4.49 -0.49
CA ARG A 29 15.10 5.92 -0.22
C ARG A 29 13.71 6.44 0.17
N CYS A 30 12.74 5.55 0.40
CA CYS A 30 11.38 5.91 0.76
C CYS A 30 11.17 5.76 2.29
N PRO A 31 11.05 6.87 3.05
CA PRO A 31 10.76 6.78 4.48
C PRO A 31 9.36 6.32 4.80
N VAL A 32 8.44 6.46 3.85
CA VAL A 32 7.11 5.88 3.91
C VAL A 32 7.08 4.76 2.88
N SER A 33 6.99 3.52 3.36
CA SER A 33 7.11 2.31 2.53
C SER A 33 6.16 2.30 1.34
N CYS A 34 4.89 2.61 1.60
CA CYS A 34 3.88 2.81 0.57
C CYS A 34 3.65 4.32 0.39
N GLY A 35 4.68 5.10 0.08
CA GLY A 35 4.60 6.55 -0.06
C GLY A 35 4.94 7.04 -1.47
N TRP A 36 5.17 8.34 -1.60
CA TRP A 36 5.71 8.93 -2.83
C TRP A 36 7.05 8.30 -3.19
N GLY A 37 7.25 8.02 -4.49
CA GLY A 37 8.44 7.36 -5.02
C GLY A 37 8.49 5.84 -4.84
N SER A 38 7.57 5.25 -4.06
CA SER A 38 7.47 3.79 -3.89
C SER A 38 7.08 3.08 -5.20
N PRO A 39 7.28 1.76 -5.31
CA PRO A 39 6.77 0.97 -6.43
C PRO A 39 5.27 1.13 -6.68
N LEU A 40 4.48 1.33 -5.63
CA LEU A 40 3.02 1.49 -5.73
C LEU A 40 2.66 2.86 -6.32
N HIS A 41 3.38 3.92 -5.93
CA HIS A 41 3.26 5.23 -6.56
C HIS A 41 3.50 5.15 -8.07
N ARG A 42 4.63 4.55 -8.47
CA ARG A 42 5.00 4.42 -9.89
C ARG A 42 4.02 3.55 -10.68
N LEU A 43 3.40 2.56 -10.03
CA LEU A 43 2.34 1.75 -10.64
C LEU A 43 1.11 2.60 -10.95
N CYS A 44 0.63 3.39 -9.99
CA CYS A 44 -0.51 4.27 -10.19
C CYS A 44 -0.21 5.36 -11.23
N GLU A 45 0.94 6.03 -11.12
CA GLU A 45 1.38 7.08 -12.05
C GLU A 45 1.50 6.57 -13.49
N ALA A 46 1.93 5.32 -13.67
CA ALA A 46 2.07 4.71 -15.00
C ALA A 46 0.76 4.20 -15.61
N GLY A 47 -0.39 4.38 -14.94
CA GLY A 47 -1.65 3.76 -15.37
C GLY A 47 -1.59 2.23 -15.37
N GLY A 48 -0.89 1.65 -14.40
CA GLY A 48 -0.78 0.21 -14.25
C GLY A 48 -2.08 -0.44 -13.79
N GLN A 49 -2.11 -1.78 -13.84
CA GLN A 49 -3.27 -2.57 -13.43
C GLN A 49 -2.94 -3.44 -12.22
N ILE A 50 -3.91 -3.64 -11.35
CA ILE A 50 -3.85 -4.53 -10.20
C ILE A 50 -4.80 -5.69 -10.45
N LEU A 51 -4.29 -6.91 -10.38
CA LEU A 51 -5.07 -8.12 -10.56
C LEU A 51 -5.18 -8.88 -9.24
N PHE A 52 -6.41 -8.99 -8.74
CA PHE A 52 -6.75 -9.86 -7.61
C PHE A 52 -7.13 -11.24 -8.12
N LEU A 53 -6.53 -12.28 -7.53
CA LEU A 53 -6.78 -13.68 -7.90
C LEU A 53 -7.51 -14.40 -6.76
N GLY A 54 -8.85 -14.44 -6.81
CA GLY A 54 -9.66 -15.11 -5.78
C GLY A 54 -9.70 -14.39 -4.43
N VAL A 55 -9.22 -13.15 -4.38
CA VAL A 55 -9.19 -12.28 -3.20
C VAL A 55 -9.85 -10.93 -3.52
N ASP A 56 -10.10 -10.12 -2.51
CA ASP A 56 -10.73 -8.80 -2.61
C ASP A 56 -9.79 -7.69 -2.09
N HIS A 57 -10.33 -6.48 -1.93
CA HIS A 57 -9.55 -5.33 -1.49
C HIS A 57 -9.01 -5.42 -0.07
N SER A 58 -9.45 -6.36 0.76
CA SER A 58 -8.89 -6.56 2.11
C SER A 58 -7.37 -6.76 2.10
N CYS A 59 -6.80 -7.22 0.98
CA CYS A 59 -5.37 -7.41 0.77
C CYS A 59 -4.72 -6.40 -0.22
N ASN A 60 -5.43 -5.32 -0.58
CA ASN A 60 -4.93 -4.34 -1.57
C ASN A 60 -3.86 -3.42 -0.96
N THR A 61 -2.60 -3.80 -1.06
CA THR A 61 -1.46 -3.00 -0.55
C THR A 61 -1.40 -1.59 -1.18
N THR A 62 -1.91 -1.40 -2.39
CA THR A 62 -1.93 -0.07 -3.05
C THR A 62 -2.80 0.93 -2.30
N LEU A 63 -3.79 0.49 -1.51
CA LEU A 63 -4.57 1.40 -0.67
C LEU A 63 -3.73 2.07 0.41
N HIS A 64 -2.66 1.43 0.91
CA HIS A 64 -1.71 2.12 1.79
C HIS A 64 -1.04 3.31 1.09
N PHE A 65 -0.73 3.19 -0.19
CA PHE A 65 -0.20 4.31 -0.96
C PHE A 65 -1.22 5.45 -1.07
N VAL A 66 -2.48 5.12 -1.31
CA VAL A 66 -3.54 6.13 -1.37
C VAL A 66 -3.71 6.80 -0.01
N GLU A 67 -3.84 6.05 1.09
CA GLU A 67 -3.91 6.58 2.47
C GLU A 67 -2.79 7.58 2.75
N ASN A 68 -1.55 7.11 2.61
CA ASN A 68 -0.33 7.83 2.99
C ASN A 68 -0.10 9.11 2.19
N THR A 69 -0.69 9.22 1.00
CA THR A 69 -0.52 10.36 0.09
C THR A 69 -1.75 11.27 0.01
N SER A 70 -2.83 10.92 0.72
CA SER A 70 -4.12 11.63 0.65
C SER A 70 -4.53 12.30 1.95
N GLY A 71 -3.74 12.15 3.02
CA GLY A 71 -3.96 12.82 4.31
C GLY A 71 -4.60 11.96 5.40
N ALA A 72 -4.74 10.66 5.19
CA ALA A 72 -5.21 9.75 6.23
C ALA A 72 -4.16 9.63 7.36
N PRO A 73 -4.59 9.57 8.64
CA PRO A 73 -3.68 9.50 9.79
C PRO A 73 -3.18 8.07 10.03
N THR A 74 -2.38 7.54 9.09
CA THR A 74 -2.00 6.12 9.07
C THR A 74 -0.60 5.82 9.59
N LEU A 75 0.24 6.85 9.75
CA LEU A 75 1.66 6.71 10.06
C LEU A 75 1.97 7.07 11.51
N SER A 76 2.94 6.37 12.09
CA SER A 76 3.53 6.74 13.37
C SER A 76 4.34 8.03 13.24
N CYS A 77 4.35 8.84 14.30
CA CYS A 77 5.27 9.97 14.43
C CYS A 77 6.71 9.54 14.81
N LYS A 78 6.91 8.26 15.15
CA LYS A 78 8.24 7.72 15.49
C LYS A 78 8.93 7.20 14.23
N LEU A 79 10.18 7.61 14.06
CA LEU A 79 11.07 7.09 13.03
C LEU A 79 11.82 5.87 13.55
N PHE A 80 11.92 4.83 12.73
CA PHE A 80 12.70 3.63 13.00
C PHE A 80 13.78 3.49 11.93
N ASP A 81 14.88 2.82 12.25
CA ASP A 81 16.02 2.63 11.35
C ASP A 81 16.21 1.14 10.96
N PRO A 82 15.23 0.50 10.31
CA PRO A 82 15.38 -0.86 9.83
C PRO A 82 16.46 -0.97 8.74
N VAL A 83 17.06 -2.14 8.65
CA VAL A 83 18.16 -2.44 7.71
C VAL A 83 17.67 -3.37 6.61
N VAL A 84 18.05 -3.07 5.37
CA VAL A 84 17.95 -3.99 4.24
C VAL A 84 19.35 -4.32 3.72
N VAL A 85 19.59 -5.57 3.35
CA VAL A 85 20.83 -5.99 2.69
C VAL A 85 20.61 -5.95 1.17
N ASP A 86 21.49 -5.27 0.46
CA ASP A 86 21.44 -5.13 -0.99
C ASP A 86 22.06 -6.35 -1.71
N TYR A 87 22.12 -6.28 -3.05
CA TYR A 87 22.63 -7.36 -3.89
C TYR A 87 24.15 -7.58 -3.80
N GLU A 88 24.89 -6.60 -3.29
CA GLU A 88 26.34 -6.66 -3.08
C GLU A 88 26.68 -7.05 -1.62
N GLY A 89 25.67 -7.34 -0.80
CA GLY A 89 25.83 -7.69 0.61
C GLY A 89 26.01 -6.47 1.52
N ARG A 90 25.77 -5.25 1.04
CA ARG A 90 25.87 -4.04 1.85
C ARG A 90 24.60 -3.82 2.64
N GLU A 91 24.76 -3.43 3.89
CA GLU A 91 23.67 -2.98 4.74
C GLU A 91 23.28 -1.54 4.39
N ILE A 92 21.98 -1.31 4.19
CA ILE A 92 21.40 0.00 3.97
C ILE A 92 20.38 0.24 5.09
N VAL A 93 20.62 1.27 5.90
CA VAL A 93 19.64 1.78 6.85
C VAL A 93 18.58 2.57 6.09
N VAL A 94 17.31 2.22 6.29
CA VAL A 94 16.17 2.88 5.61
C VAL A 94 15.29 3.52 6.69
N PRO A 95 15.49 4.80 7.03
CA PRO A 95 14.69 5.48 8.03
C PRO A 95 13.21 5.40 7.64
N THR A 96 12.37 4.79 8.47
CA THR A 96 10.99 4.42 8.14
C THR A 96 10.00 4.93 9.18
N TYR A 97 8.94 5.60 8.74
CA TYR A 97 7.74 5.85 9.53
C TYR A 97 6.78 4.67 9.35
N PRO A 98 6.62 3.77 10.35
CA PRO A 98 5.76 2.62 10.21
C PRO A 98 4.29 3.05 10.24
N HIS A 99 3.42 2.24 9.63
CA HIS A 99 1.99 2.36 9.84
C HIS A 99 1.63 2.16 11.32
N LEU A 100 0.61 2.88 11.81
CA LEU A 100 0.11 2.75 13.17
C LEU A 100 -0.30 1.29 13.47
N PRO A 101 0.32 0.65 14.47
CA PRO A 101 -0.05 -0.71 14.87
C PRO A 101 -1.52 -0.77 15.28
N GLY A 102 -2.24 -1.80 14.83
CA GLY A 102 -3.64 -2.02 15.20
C GLY A 102 -4.66 -1.12 14.51
N LEU A 103 -4.24 -0.20 13.61
CA LEU A 103 -5.17 0.60 12.83
C LEU A 103 -6.03 -0.29 11.92
N ARG A 104 -7.31 -0.40 12.28
CA ARG A 104 -8.29 -1.19 11.53
C ARG A 104 -8.74 -0.44 10.27
N ARG A 105 -8.83 -1.18 9.17
CA ARG A 105 -9.20 -0.68 7.85
C ARG A 105 -10.39 -1.44 7.30
N ASN A 106 -11.24 -0.74 6.56
CA ASN A 106 -12.32 -1.30 5.78
C ASN A 106 -12.05 -1.10 4.29
N TYR A 107 -11.01 -1.77 3.79
CA TYR A 107 -10.66 -1.73 2.37
C TYR A 107 -11.76 -2.22 1.42
N PRO A 108 -12.57 -3.25 1.74
CA PRO A 108 -13.70 -3.62 0.90
C PRO A 108 -14.67 -2.47 0.58
N LYS A 109 -14.71 -1.40 1.40
CA LYS A 109 -15.53 -0.21 1.14
C LYS A 109 -15.25 0.47 -0.21
N VAL A 110 -14.03 0.36 -0.75
CA VAL A 110 -13.69 0.99 -2.04
C VAL A 110 -14.34 0.27 -3.23
N GLU A 111 -14.73 -0.99 -3.07
CA GLU A 111 -15.22 -1.82 -4.18
C GLU A 111 -16.43 -1.21 -4.90
N ALA A 112 -17.38 -0.66 -4.13
CA ALA A 112 -18.58 -0.05 -4.69
C ALA A 112 -18.25 1.15 -5.59
N VAL A 113 -17.29 2.00 -5.16
CA VAL A 113 -16.85 3.18 -5.91
C VAL A 113 -16.16 2.78 -7.21
N LEU A 114 -15.28 1.78 -7.15
CA LEU A 114 -14.52 1.32 -8.32
C LEU A 114 -15.41 0.59 -9.34
N LYS A 115 -16.42 -0.15 -8.89
CA LYS A 115 -17.39 -0.80 -9.77
C LYS A 115 -18.30 0.21 -10.47
N GLN A 116 -18.81 1.20 -9.75
CA GLN A 116 -19.73 2.20 -10.32
C GLN A 116 -19.07 3.08 -11.39
N THR A 117 -17.78 3.34 -11.24
CA THR A 117 -16.99 4.18 -12.16
C THR A 117 -16.39 3.41 -13.34
N GLY A 118 -16.42 2.07 -13.30
CA GLY A 118 -15.79 1.21 -14.31
C GLY A 118 -14.30 0.99 -14.13
N ALA A 119 -13.69 1.57 -13.09
CA ALA A 119 -12.29 1.40 -12.70
C ALA A 119 -11.96 -0.03 -12.24
N GLN A 120 -12.99 -0.84 -11.93
CA GLN A 120 -12.86 -2.26 -11.65
C GLN A 120 -13.74 -3.11 -12.55
N ARG A 121 -13.16 -4.20 -13.05
CA ARG A 121 -13.84 -5.24 -13.81
C ARG A 121 -13.65 -6.60 -13.15
N GLU A 122 -14.65 -7.46 -13.25
CA GLU A 122 -14.61 -8.78 -12.66
C GLU A 122 -14.91 -9.86 -13.70
N VAL A 123 -14.19 -10.97 -13.60
CA VAL A 123 -14.43 -12.17 -14.41
C VAL A 123 -14.16 -13.41 -13.57
N ARG A 124 -14.93 -14.48 -13.80
CA ARG A 124 -14.67 -15.76 -13.17
C ARG A 124 -13.78 -16.62 -14.07
N VAL A 125 -12.63 -17.06 -13.54
CA VAL A 125 -11.74 -18.00 -14.22
C VAL A 125 -11.58 -19.24 -13.36
N GLY A 126 -12.09 -20.38 -13.85
CA GLY A 126 -12.23 -21.60 -13.06
C GLY A 126 -13.10 -21.38 -11.82
N ARG A 127 -12.52 -21.53 -10.63
CA ARG A 127 -13.21 -21.32 -9.34
C ARG A 127 -12.92 -19.96 -8.70
N ALA A 128 -12.01 -19.18 -9.27
CA ALA A 128 -11.62 -17.89 -8.72
C ALA A 128 -12.37 -16.74 -9.40
N THR A 129 -12.84 -15.79 -8.59
CA THR A 129 -13.23 -14.47 -9.08
C THR A 129 -11.96 -13.64 -9.24
N LEU A 130 -11.69 -13.19 -10.46
CA LEU A 130 -10.63 -12.25 -10.75
C LEU A 130 -11.19 -10.84 -10.73
N ARG A 131 -10.44 -9.90 -10.16
CA ARG A 131 -10.77 -8.47 -10.19
C ARG A 131 -9.60 -7.73 -10.81
N LEU A 132 -9.84 -7.02 -11.90
CA LEU A 132 -8.86 -6.16 -12.55
C LEU A 132 -9.20 -4.71 -12.23
N VAL A 133 -8.26 -4.00 -11.65
CA VAL A 133 -8.43 -2.61 -11.20
C VAL A 133 -7.41 -1.72 -11.88
N GLU A 134 -7.86 -0.60 -12.45
CA GLU A 134 -7.00 0.44 -12.98
C GLU A 134 -6.38 1.23 -11.83
N ALA A 135 -5.06 1.09 -11.61
CA ALA A 135 -4.39 1.60 -10.42
C ALA A 135 -4.40 3.13 -10.34
N GLY A 136 -4.27 3.80 -11.48
CA GLY A 136 -4.35 5.26 -11.58
C GLY A 136 -5.74 5.79 -11.23
N GLU A 137 -6.79 5.24 -11.85
CA GLU A 137 -8.18 5.63 -11.57
C GLU A 137 -8.56 5.35 -10.11
N MET A 138 -8.19 4.18 -9.57
CA MET A 138 -8.39 3.87 -8.16
C MET A 138 -7.71 4.89 -7.25
N TRP A 139 -6.47 5.29 -7.57
CA TRP A 139 -5.76 6.29 -6.78
C TRP A 139 -6.50 7.62 -6.76
N GLU A 140 -6.94 8.12 -7.91
CA GLU A 140 -7.66 9.39 -7.99
C GLU A 140 -9.00 9.34 -7.23
N LEU A 141 -9.82 8.34 -7.52
CA LEU A 141 -11.16 8.20 -6.94
C LEU A 141 -11.12 8.04 -5.43
N VAL A 142 -10.20 7.22 -4.90
CA VAL A 142 -10.11 6.96 -3.46
C VAL A 142 -9.42 8.12 -2.74
N ARG A 143 -8.41 8.75 -3.34
CA ARG A 143 -7.76 9.95 -2.79
C ARG A 143 -8.76 11.07 -2.53
N ASP A 144 -9.66 11.31 -3.47
CA ASP A 144 -10.63 12.39 -3.35
C ASP A 144 -11.60 12.13 -2.19
N ARG A 145 -12.00 10.87 -1.98
CA ARG A 145 -12.78 10.48 -0.79
C ARG A 145 -12.03 10.66 0.51
N ILE A 146 -10.75 10.32 0.56
CA ILE A 146 -9.92 10.50 1.75
C ILE A 146 -9.68 11.99 2.05
N ARG A 147 -9.59 12.84 1.02
CA ARG A 147 -9.46 14.28 1.21
C ARG A 147 -10.74 14.92 1.78
N GLU A 148 -11.91 14.38 1.41
CA GLU A 148 -13.21 14.77 1.99
C GLU A 148 -13.36 14.26 3.43
N ASP A 149 -12.99 12.99 3.67
CA ASP A 149 -13.04 12.31 4.96
C ASP A 149 -11.74 11.53 5.18
N PRO A 150 -10.79 12.06 5.98
CA PRO A 150 -9.50 11.39 6.25
C PRO A 150 -9.61 10.00 6.88
N LEU A 151 -10.79 9.59 7.35
CA LEU A 151 -11.06 8.28 7.91
C LEU A 151 -11.93 7.41 6.99
N PHE A 152 -12.05 7.78 5.71
CA PHE A 152 -12.98 7.14 4.78
C PHE A 152 -12.81 5.62 4.70
N ILE A 153 -11.58 5.08 4.81
CA ILE A 153 -11.32 3.62 4.75
C ILE A 153 -10.79 3.06 6.07
N GLU A 154 -10.83 3.85 7.13
CA GLU A 154 -10.44 3.51 8.49
C GLU A 154 -11.69 3.17 9.31
N VAL A 155 -11.57 2.20 10.22
CA VAL A 155 -12.65 1.91 11.16
C VAL A 155 -12.28 2.50 12.50
N PHE A 156 -12.88 3.65 12.84
CA PHE A 156 -12.84 4.13 14.20
C PHE A 156 -13.75 3.24 15.05
N THR A 157 -13.13 2.30 15.75
CA THR A 157 -13.79 1.67 16.90
C THR A 157 -13.35 2.52 18.10
N PRO A 158 -14.25 3.19 18.85
CA PRO A 158 -13.85 3.67 20.15
C PRO A 158 -13.24 2.47 20.89
N GLY A 159 -11.99 2.61 21.34
CA GLY A 159 -11.33 1.54 22.06
C GLY A 159 -12.17 1.16 23.28
N PRO A 160 -12.06 -0.08 23.79
CA PRO A 160 -12.49 -0.30 25.17
C PRO A 160 -11.81 0.77 26.05
N GLU A 161 -12.55 1.36 26.97
CA GLU A 161 -11.94 2.12 28.07
C GLU A 161 -10.97 1.18 28.78
N GLU A 162 -9.69 1.22 28.43
CA GLU A 162 -8.51 0.94 29.26
C GLU A 162 -7.25 0.68 28.40
N SER A 163 -6.30 1.62 28.54
CA SER A 163 -4.86 1.38 28.73
C SER A 163 -4.19 0.22 27.95
N VAL A 164 -3.64 0.52 26.77
CA VAL A 164 -2.56 -0.29 26.14
C VAL A 164 -1.17 0.33 26.38
N TRP A 165 -1.07 1.27 27.32
CA TRP A 165 0.20 1.78 27.84
C TRP A 165 0.28 1.48 29.34
N SER A 166 0.21 0.22 29.74
CA SER A 166 0.76 -0.16 31.04
C SER A 166 2.27 -0.14 30.92
N SER A 167 2.87 0.92 31.45
CA SER A 167 4.29 1.02 31.71
C SER A 167 4.69 0.00 32.79
N GLU A 168 5.25 -1.14 32.40
CA GLU A 168 6.05 -2.05 33.24
C GLU A 168 7.01 -2.78 32.29
N ALA A 169 8.34 -2.78 32.40
CA ALA A 169 9.31 -2.20 33.33
C ALA A 169 10.64 -1.98 32.58
#